data_AF-R0LMT6-F1
#
_entry.id   AF-R0LMT6-F1
#
_cell.length_a   1.000
_cell.length_b   1.000
_cell.length_c   1.000
_cell.angle_alpha   90.00
_cell.angle_beta   90.00
_cell.angle_gamma   90.00
#
_symmetry.space_group_name_H-M   'P 1'
#
loop_
_entity.id
_entity.type
_entity.pdbx_description
1 polymer ?
#
loop_
_entity_poly.entity_id
_entity_poly.type
_entity_poly.pdbx_seq_one_letter_code
_entity_poly.pdbx_strand_id
1 'polypeptide(L)'
;MWVLHVKLTQGCTEPCSVLIAGLAAPVVPQVMREDRGSEGSYVLYGSSCAELTEEAEYVKKQHPLVPGRSAEPRSSGWSSSCSPVAAKMRETEQQLLLVSRENQLLRIKLEATREAGVQALRAASQKLYESYQARSEELHKTQEKEKQQIQARSREQEGKLQQQEEKATQLAGAVEERCACIAAMEQRVRRMEEEKKTLMEKKTSYEKMLLQMMSRNEDSKRCLAVQQDIATLREQIGHLQRLIGAQHQSLRRVIQEAEELNEELKIQDKKIEDLTEKVTALETQVSFFKKNNT
;
A
#
# COMPACT_ATOMS: atom_id res chain seq x y z
N MET A 1 -39.50 -17.69 -43.11
CA MET A 1 -38.98 -16.36 -42.71
C MET A 1 -39.90 -15.87 -41.62
N TRP A 2 -39.59 -15.87 -40.33
CA TRP A 2 -38.35 -15.47 -39.67
C TRP A 2 -37.99 -16.51 -38.61
N VAL A 3 -36.91 -17.26 -38.87
CA VAL A 3 -36.26 -18.09 -37.85
C VAL A 3 -35.32 -17.13 -37.11
N LEU A 4 -35.85 -16.32 -36.18
CA LEU A 4 -35.03 -15.86 -35.06
C LEU A 4 -34.96 -17.03 -34.09
N HIS A 5 -34.17 -18.04 -34.46
CA HIS A 5 -33.42 -18.76 -33.44
C HIS A 5 -32.49 -17.71 -32.83
N VAL A 6 -32.99 -17.06 -31.80
CA VAL A 6 -32.24 -16.22 -30.88
C VAL A 6 -31.07 -17.05 -30.40
N LYS A 7 -29.92 -16.84 -31.04
CA LYS A 7 -28.60 -17.36 -30.67
C LYS A 7 -28.08 -16.70 -29.38
N LEU A 8 -28.95 -16.20 -28.50
CA LEU A 8 -28.54 -15.64 -27.20
C LEU A 8 -28.38 -16.72 -26.12
N THR A 9 -28.79 -17.97 -26.34
CA THR A 9 -28.48 -19.07 -25.40
C THR A 9 -27.03 -19.55 -25.47
N GLN A 10 -26.19 -19.04 -26.39
CA GLN A 10 -24.75 -19.32 -26.44
C GLN A 10 -23.88 -18.20 -25.84
N GLY A 11 -24.46 -17.06 -25.46
CA GLY A 11 -23.72 -15.96 -24.81
C GLY A 11 -23.82 -15.95 -23.28
N CYS A 12 -24.72 -16.75 -22.69
CA CYS A 12 -25.02 -16.73 -21.25
C CYS A 12 -24.62 -18.02 -20.51
N THR A 13 -23.87 -18.93 -21.15
CA THR A 13 -23.46 -20.22 -20.56
C THR A 13 -21.96 -20.34 -20.28
N GLU A 14 -21.18 -19.29 -20.47
CA GLU A 14 -19.91 -19.23 -19.75
C GLU A 14 -20.22 -18.63 -18.38
N PRO A 15 -20.12 -19.40 -17.28
CA PRO A 15 -19.98 -18.76 -15.99
C PRO A 15 -18.72 -17.92 -16.12
N CYS A 16 -18.86 -16.59 -16.09
CA CYS A 16 -17.79 -15.72 -15.64
C CYS A 16 -17.41 -16.28 -14.28
N SER A 17 -16.39 -17.14 -14.32
CA SER A 17 -15.87 -17.85 -13.19
C SER A 17 -15.10 -16.80 -12.44
N VAL A 18 -15.85 -15.95 -11.72
CA VAL A 18 -15.30 -15.14 -10.64
C VAL A 18 -14.85 -16.20 -9.64
N LEU A 19 -13.60 -16.63 -9.81
CA LEU A 19 -12.81 -17.26 -8.80
C LEU A 19 -12.77 -16.26 -7.64
N ILE A 20 -13.79 -16.32 -6.79
CA ILE A 20 -13.73 -15.86 -5.41
C ILE A 20 -12.81 -16.88 -4.70
N ALA A 21 -11.55 -16.92 -5.11
CA ALA A 21 -10.49 -17.44 -4.28
C ALA A 21 -10.36 -16.42 -3.16
N GLY A 22 -10.88 -16.79 -1.98
CA GLY A 22 -10.83 -15.95 -0.80
C GLY A 22 -9.44 -15.36 -0.67
N LEU A 23 -9.36 -14.03 -0.83
CA LEU A 23 -8.25 -13.23 -0.35
C LEU A 23 -8.31 -13.33 1.17
N ALA A 24 -7.78 -14.43 1.68
CA ALA A 24 -7.31 -14.53 3.04
C ALA A 24 -6.37 -13.34 3.21
N ALA A 25 -6.86 -12.34 3.94
CA ALA A 25 -6.10 -11.17 4.30
C ALA A 25 -4.72 -11.65 4.77
N PRO A 26 -3.61 -11.20 4.15
CA PRO A 26 -2.34 -11.34 4.80
C PRO A 26 -2.43 -10.48 6.05
N VAL A 27 -2.66 -11.13 7.19
CA VAL A 27 -2.32 -10.60 8.50
C VAL A 27 -0.86 -10.20 8.37
N VAL A 28 -0.63 -8.91 8.11
CA VAL A 28 0.72 -8.34 8.10
C VAL A 28 1.24 -8.61 9.51
N PRO A 29 2.27 -9.45 9.68
CA PRO A 29 2.81 -9.67 10.99
C PRO A 29 3.27 -8.31 11.50
N GLN A 30 2.74 -7.94 12.67
CA GLN A 30 3.14 -6.78 13.42
C GLN A 30 4.62 -7.00 13.76
N VAL A 31 5.52 -6.51 12.89
CA VAL A 31 6.96 -6.52 13.14
C VAL A 31 7.20 -5.49 14.22
N MET A 32 7.00 -5.90 15.47
CA MET A 32 7.66 -5.32 16.62
C MET A 32 9.13 -5.72 16.48
N ARG A 33 9.87 -4.94 15.68
CA ARG A 33 11.32 -4.95 15.75
C ARG A 33 11.65 -4.28 17.08
N GLU A 34 11.76 -5.09 18.12
CA GLU A 34 12.55 -4.69 19.29
C GLU A 34 13.98 -4.52 18.79
N ASP A 35 14.34 -3.29 18.44
CA ASP A 35 15.73 -2.85 18.45
C ASP A 35 16.19 -2.96 19.91
N ARG A 36 16.54 -4.19 20.32
CA ARG A 36 17.59 -4.36 21.32
C ARG A 36 18.85 -3.87 20.67
N GLY A 37 19.04 -2.55 20.73
CA GLY A 37 20.32 -1.93 20.49
C GLY A 37 21.33 -2.73 21.28
N SER A 38 22.19 -3.43 20.57
CA SER A 38 23.31 -4.14 21.14
C SER A 38 23.97 -3.18 22.12
N GLU A 39 23.96 -3.51 23.41
CA GLU A 39 24.89 -2.95 24.38
C GLU A 39 26.29 -3.34 23.90
N GLY A 40 26.78 -2.59 22.91
CA GLY A 40 28.18 -2.51 22.62
C GLY A 40 28.80 -1.91 23.86
N SER A 41 29.27 -2.79 24.75
CA SER A 41 30.29 -2.48 25.73
C SER A 41 31.48 -1.94 24.97
N TYR A 42 31.44 -0.65 24.66
CA TYR A 42 32.58 0.07 24.16
C TYR A 42 33.49 0.21 25.38
N VAL A 43 34.41 -0.74 25.51
CA VAL A 43 35.59 -0.58 26.36
C VAL A 43 36.35 0.59 25.77
N LEU A 44 35.98 1.80 26.21
CA LEU A 44 36.82 2.97 26.09
C LEU A 44 38.11 2.61 26.82
N TYR A 45 39.13 2.29 26.04
CA TYR A 45 40.52 2.24 26.51
C TYR A 45 40.95 3.67 26.84
N GLY A 46 40.36 4.20 27.91
CA GLY A 46 40.83 5.38 28.60
C GLY A 46 41.52 4.85 29.84
N SER A 47 42.85 4.93 29.84
CA SER A 47 43.68 4.75 31.03
C SER A 47 42.99 5.42 32.22
N SER A 48 42.66 4.61 33.21
CA SER A 48 42.05 5.06 34.45
C SER A 48 42.91 6.17 35.04
N CYS A 49 42.30 7.26 35.51
CA CYS A 49 43.00 8.35 36.19
C CYS A 49 43.85 7.89 37.40
N ALA A 50 43.77 6.62 37.80
CA ALA A 50 44.66 5.99 38.78
C ALA A 50 46.12 5.83 38.29
N GLU A 51 46.37 5.76 36.97
CA GLU A 51 47.73 5.50 36.43
C GLU A 51 48.59 6.77 36.28
N LEU A 52 48.00 7.97 36.36
CA LEU A 52 48.74 9.24 36.28
C LEU A 52 49.20 9.78 37.64
N THR A 53 48.75 9.19 38.75
CA THR A 53 49.24 9.52 40.09
C THR A 53 50.56 8.83 40.42
N GLU A 54 50.85 7.67 39.81
CA GLU A 54 52.09 6.92 40.06
C GLU A 54 53.32 7.61 39.42
N GLU A 55 53.15 8.26 38.27
CA GLU A 55 54.24 9.04 37.64
C GLU A 55 54.50 10.40 38.33
N ALA A 56 53.51 10.97 39.02
CA ALA A 56 53.71 12.19 39.81
C ALA A 56 54.44 11.92 41.14
N GLU A 57 54.32 10.71 41.70
CA GLU A 57 55.09 10.29 42.88
C GLU A 57 56.56 9.96 42.57
N TYR A 58 56.89 9.59 41.34
CA TYR A 58 58.27 9.26 40.96
C TYR A 58 59.18 10.50 40.91
N VAL A 59 58.64 11.67 40.54
CA VAL A 59 59.41 12.93 40.49
C VAL A 59 59.63 13.53 41.89
N LYS A 60 58.78 13.19 42.86
CA LYS A 60 58.92 13.67 44.25
C LYS A 60 60.02 12.95 45.04
N LYS A 61 60.52 11.80 44.55
CA LYS A 61 61.59 11.01 45.19
C LYS A 61 63.02 11.44 44.82
N GLN A 62 63.22 12.46 43.99
CA GLN A 62 64.56 12.90 43.56
C GLN A 62 65.04 14.26 44.11
N HIS A 63 64.34 14.87 45.08
CA HIS A 63 64.87 16.02 45.82
C HIS A 63 65.26 15.63 47.24
N PRO A 64 66.55 15.69 47.63
CA PRO A 64 66.94 15.65 49.03
C PRO A 64 66.39 16.90 49.73
N LEU A 65 65.58 16.73 50.78
CA LEU A 65 65.38 17.75 51.80
C LEU A 65 66.75 18.06 52.43
N VAL A 66 67.21 19.30 52.30
CA VAL A 66 68.33 19.82 53.10
C VAL A 66 67.76 20.38 54.41
N PRO A 67 68.07 19.80 55.59
CA PRO A 67 67.68 20.39 56.87
C PRO A 67 68.65 21.52 57.25
N GLY A 68 68.09 22.58 57.83
CA GLY A 68 68.77 23.79 58.23
C GLY A 68 69.88 23.60 59.28
N ARG A 69 70.87 24.48 59.19
CA ARG A 69 72.01 24.64 60.09
C ARG A 69 71.60 25.14 61.47
N SER A 70 72.28 24.66 62.52
CA SER A 70 72.54 25.42 63.74
C SER A 70 74.01 25.87 63.75
N ALA A 71 74.22 27.18 63.92
CA ALA A 71 75.52 27.81 64.21
C ALA A 71 76.03 27.37 65.60
N GLU A 72 77.33 27.28 65.90
CA GLU A 72 78.20 28.42 66.21
C GLU A 72 79.71 28.00 66.41
N PRO A 73 80.67 28.93 66.61
CA PRO A 73 81.89 28.99 65.80
C PRO A 73 83.21 28.74 66.55
N ARG A 74 84.27 28.40 65.82
CA ARG A 74 85.69 28.76 66.09
C ARG A 74 86.44 28.84 64.75
N SER A 75 86.80 30.02 64.27
CA SER A 75 88.05 30.74 64.55
C SER A 75 89.31 30.00 64.09
N SER A 76 89.70 30.20 62.83
CA SER A 76 91.04 30.70 62.46
C SER A 76 91.16 30.82 60.94
N GLY A 77 91.93 31.82 60.50
CA GLY A 77 91.85 32.39 59.16
C GLY A 77 92.30 31.49 58.03
N TRP A 78 91.49 31.47 56.97
CA TRP A 78 91.89 31.45 55.57
C TRP A 78 90.93 32.36 54.78
N SER A 79 91.00 33.65 55.07
CA SER A 79 90.51 34.65 54.14
C SER A 79 91.46 34.69 52.95
N SER A 80 90.88 34.64 51.74
CA SER A 80 91.54 34.85 50.44
C SER A 80 92.03 33.61 49.67
N SER A 81 91.22 32.55 49.60
CA SER A 81 91.20 31.65 48.43
C SER A 81 89.82 30.98 48.22
N CYS A 82 88.77 31.79 48.01
CA CYS A 82 87.42 31.32 47.69
C CYS A 82 86.59 32.31 46.85
N SER A 83 87.21 33.11 45.97
CA SER A 83 86.47 34.10 45.16
C SER A 83 85.86 33.56 43.85
N PRO A 84 86.46 32.60 43.11
CA PRO A 84 85.91 32.14 41.83
C PRO A 84 84.81 31.09 41.98
N VAL A 85 84.96 30.18 42.95
CA VAL A 85 84.02 29.06 43.18
C VAL A 85 82.68 29.57 43.71
N ALA A 86 82.71 30.51 44.66
CA ALA A 86 81.49 31.12 45.22
C ALA A 86 80.75 32.04 44.23
N ALA A 87 81.46 32.62 43.25
CA ALA A 87 80.84 33.38 42.16
C ALA A 87 80.14 32.44 41.16
N LYS A 88 80.82 31.37 40.74
CA LYS A 88 80.22 30.32 39.88
C LYS A 88 79.02 29.66 40.54
N MET A 89 79.07 29.36 41.84
CA MET A 89 77.91 28.81 42.57
C MET A 89 76.70 29.73 42.51
N ARG A 90 76.87 31.04 42.76
CA ARG A 90 75.77 32.02 42.69
C ARG A 90 75.21 32.16 41.28
N GLU A 91 76.04 32.13 40.25
CA GLU A 91 75.61 32.13 38.85
C GLU A 91 74.80 30.87 38.51
N THR A 92 75.27 29.69 38.94
CA THR A 92 74.54 28.44 38.74
C THR A 92 73.21 28.41 39.50
N GLU A 93 73.12 29.00 40.70
CA GLU A 93 71.87 29.13 41.44
C GLU A 93 70.87 30.05 40.72
N GLN A 94 71.34 31.18 40.16
CA GLN A 94 70.50 32.06 39.36
C GLN A 94 69.99 31.37 38.08
N GLN A 95 70.85 30.62 37.39
CA GLN A 95 70.46 29.82 36.23
C GLN A 95 69.44 28.74 36.60
N LEU A 96 69.63 28.05 37.73
CA LEU A 96 68.69 27.04 38.21
C LEU A 96 67.33 27.63 38.58
N LEU A 97 67.28 28.84 39.14
CA LEU A 97 66.03 29.56 39.39
C LEU A 97 65.29 29.93 38.10
N LEU A 98 66.01 30.39 37.07
CA LEU A 98 65.42 30.69 35.75
C LEU A 98 64.84 29.44 35.10
N VAL A 99 65.62 28.35 35.06
CA VAL A 99 65.17 27.06 34.51
C VAL A 99 63.99 26.49 35.31
N SER A 100 63.99 26.63 36.63
CA SER A 100 62.86 26.22 37.49
C SER A 100 61.57 26.97 37.15
N ARG A 101 61.66 28.30 36.96
CA ARG A 101 60.53 29.14 36.54
C ARG A 101 60.02 28.77 35.15
N GLU A 102 60.93 28.52 34.21
CA GLU A 102 60.58 28.08 32.86
C GLU A 102 59.88 26.72 32.87
N ASN A 103 60.37 25.75 33.64
CA ASN A 103 59.74 24.44 33.80
C ASN A 103 58.33 24.54 34.40
N GLN A 104 58.12 25.44 35.37
CA GLN A 104 56.78 25.71 35.90
C GLN A 104 55.84 26.30 34.83
N LEU A 105 56.31 27.26 34.03
CA LEU A 105 55.52 27.82 32.93
C LEU A 105 55.19 26.78 31.85
N LEU A 106 56.14 25.90 31.52
CA LEU A 106 55.92 24.82 30.57
C LEU A 106 54.88 23.81 31.06
N ARG A 107 54.90 23.47 32.36
CA ARG A 107 53.87 22.62 32.97
C ARG A 107 52.47 23.22 32.82
N ILE A 108 52.31 24.50 33.18
CA ILE A 108 51.02 25.20 33.04
C ILE A 108 50.55 25.22 31.58
N LYS A 109 51.45 25.50 30.62
CA LYS A 109 51.11 25.49 29.19
C LYS A 109 50.69 24.10 28.72
N LEU A 110 51.39 23.05 29.15
CA LEU A 110 51.07 21.67 28.80
C LEU A 110 49.71 21.25 29.37
N GLU A 111 49.41 21.62 30.61
CA GLU A 111 48.11 21.35 31.24
C GLU A 111 46.99 22.12 30.51
N ALA A 112 47.21 23.39 30.18
CA ALA A 112 46.25 24.20 29.44
C ALA A 112 45.97 23.65 28.02
N THR A 113 46.99 23.19 27.29
CA THR A 113 46.79 22.60 25.95
C THR A 113 46.12 21.24 26.03
N ARG A 114 46.43 20.43 27.05
CA ARG A 114 45.75 19.16 27.31
C ARG A 114 44.27 19.39 27.63
N GLU A 115 43.97 20.32 28.53
CA GLU A 115 42.58 20.61 28.90
C GLU A 115 41.79 21.21 27.74
N ALA A 116 42.37 22.15 26.98
CA ALA A 116 41.75 22.68 25.77
C ALA A 116 41.50 21.58 24.72
N GLY A 117 42.43 20.64 24.55
CA GLY A 117 42.27 19.49 23.65
C GLY A 117 41.13 18.57 24.07
N VAL A 118 41.04 18.24 25.37
CA VAL A 118 39.95 17.42 25.91
C VAL A 118 38.60 18.12 25.77
N GLN A 119 38.53 19.42 26.05
CA GLN A 119 37.30 20.20 25.88
C GLN A 119 36.87 20.27 24.41
N ALA A 120 37.82 20.46 23.47
CA ALA A 120 37.54 20.46 22.04
C ALA A 120 36.99 19.11 21.56
N LEU A 121 37.58 17.99 22.02
CA LEU A 121 37.09 16.65 21.70
C LEU A 121 35.69 16.41 22.26
N ARG A 122 35.43 16.76 23.54
CA ARG A 122 34.09 16.64 24.13
C ARG A 122 33.05 17.44 23.36
N ALA A 123 33.36 18.69 23.02
CA ALA A 123 32.46 19.56 22.27
C ALA A 123 32.20 19.01 20.85
N ALA A 124 33.22 18.47 20.18
CA ALA A 124 33.06 17.84 18.86
C ALA A 124 32.20 16.57 18.94
N SER A 125 32.45 15.69 19.91
CA SER A 125 31.66 14.47 20.13
C SER A 125 30.20 14.78 20.47
N GLN A 126 29.95 15.77 21.33
CA GLN A 126 28.60 16.20 21.68
C GLN A 126 27.85 16.72 20.45
N LYS A 127 28.47 17.62 19.66
CA LYS A 127 27.85 18.13 18.42
C LYS A 127 27.53 17.02 17.42
N LEU A 128 28.41 16.04 17.30
CA LEU A 128 28.19 14.89 16.41
C LEU A 128 27.00 14.05 16.88
N TYR A 129 26.89 13.79 18.18
CA TYR A 129 25.78 13.06 18.77
C TYR A 129 24.44 13.80 18.57
N GLU A 130 24.40 15.10 18.91
CA GLU A 130 23.21 15.94 18.73
C GLU A 130 22.78 15.99 17.25
N SER A 131 23.73 16.15 16.32
CA SER A 131 23.44 16.16 14.89
C SER A 131 22.90 14.81 14.40
N TYR A 132 23.46 13.70 14.88
CA TYR A 132 22.97 12.36 14.53
C TYR A 132 21.56 12.13 15.06
N GLN A 133 21.32 12.47 16.32
CA GLN A 133 20.01 12.32 16.96
C GLN A 133 18.95 13.15 16.24
N ALA A 134 19.23 14.43 15.98
CA ALA A 134 18.30 15.30 15.25
C ALA A 134 17.94 14.74 13.87
N ARG A 135 18.94 14.23 13.12
CA ARG A 135 18.73 13.63 11.81
C ARG A 135 17.91 12.33 11.88
N SER A 136 18.16 11.50 12.88
CA SER A 136 17.44 10.25 13.09
C SER A 136 15.96 10.52 13.43
N GLU A 137 15.70 11.48 14.31
CA GLU A 137 14.34 11.88 14.67
C GLU A 137 13.59 12.50 13.50
N GLU A 138 14.25 13.32 12.69
CA GLU A 138 13.66 13.89 11.47
C GLU A 138 13.29 12.81 10.46
N LEU A 139 14.21 11.87 10.19
CA LEU A 139 13.97 10.74 9.30
C LEU A 139 12.81 9.86 9.80
N HIS A 140 12.75 9.58 11.10
CA HIS A 140 11.64 8.83 11.67
C HIS A 140 10.30 9.57 11.52
N LYS A 141 10.29 10.89 11.75
CA LYS A 141 9.09 11.72 11.55
C LYS A 141 8.64 11.74 10.10
N THR A 142 9.56 11.81 9.13
CA THR A 142 9.20 11.79 7.70
C THR A 142 8.67 10.42 7.29
N GLN A 143 9.32 9.32 7.71
CA GLN A 143 8.87 7.96 7.42
C GLN A 143 7.47 7.67 7.99
N GLU A 144 7.19 8.09 9.23
CA GLU A 144 5.86 7.87 9.82
C GLU A 144 4.79 8.70 9.11
N LYS A 145 5.10 9.94 8.68
CA LYS A 145 4.19 10.74 7.84
C LYS A 145 3.93 10.08 6.47
N GLU A 146 4.96 9.59 5.81
CA GLU A 146 4.83 8.89 4.51
C GLU A 146 3.98 7.63 4.65
N LYS A 147 4.22 6.84 5.70
CA LYS A 147 3.42 5.65 6.03
C LYS A 147 1.95 6.01 6.25
N GLN A 148 1.64 7.04 7.04
CA GLN A 148 0.27 7.50 7.26
C GLN A 148 -0.38 7.98 5.95
N GLN A 149 0.36 8.69 5.10
CA GLN A 149 -0.13 9.13 3.80
C GLN A 149 -0.43 7.97 2.85
N ILE A 150 0.46 6.97 2.80
CA ILE A 150 0.26 5.74 2.01
C ILE A 150 -0.97 4.99 2.52
N GLN A 151 -1.12 4.82 3.84
CA GLN A 151 -2.29 4.17 4.43
C GLN A 151 -3.60 4.90 4.11
N ALA A 152 -3.62 6.23 4.19
CA ALA A 152 -4.79 7.03 3.84
C ALA A 152 -5.19 6.86 2.36
N ARG A 153 -4.20 6.90 1.45
CA ARG A 153 -4.43 6.69 0.01
C ARG A 153 -4.89 5.26 -0.30
N SER A 154 -4.34 4.25 0.36
CA SER A 154 -4.77 2.85 0.21
C SER A 154 -6.25 2.70 0.57
N ARG A 155 -6.66 3.21 1.74
CA ARG A 155 -8.06 3.16 2.18
C ARG A 155 -9.01 3.90 1.24
N GLU A 156 -8.58 5.05 0.70
CA GLU A 156 -9.37 5.79 -0.28
C GLU A 156 -9.56 4.99 -1.58
N GLN A 157 -8.50 4.33 -2.06
CA GLN A 157 -8.55 3.49 -3.26
C GLN A 157 -9.41 2.24 -3.03
N GLU A 158 -9.26 1.58 -1.88
CA GLU A 158 -10.09 0.45 -1.46
C GLU A 158 -11.58 0.83 -1.44
N GLY A 159 -11.93 1.98 -0.86
CA GLY A 159 -13.32 2.45 -0.86
C GLY A 159 -13.88 2.72 -2.26
N LYS A 160 -13.06 3.26 -3.18
CA LYS A 160 -13.46 3.45 -4.58
C LYS A 160 -13.67 2.12 -5.30
N LEU A 161 -12.81 1.13 -5.03
CA LEU A 161 -12.94 -0.22 -5.59
C LEU A 161 -14.22 -0.90 -5.10
N GLN A 162 -14.49 -0.86 -3.79
CA GLN A 162 -15.72 -1.41 -3.22
C GLN A 162 -16.97 -0.79 -3.84
N GLN A 163 -16.99 0.54 -4.02
CA GLN A 163 -18.11 1.20 -4.68
C GLN A 163 -18.27 0.76 -6.15
N GLN A 164 -17.18 0.50 -6.87
CA GLN A 164 -17.25 -0.02 -8.24
C GLN A 164 -17.75 -1.46 -8.27
N GLU A 165 -17.33 -2.29 -7.34
CA GLU A 165 -17.77 -3.69 -7.18
C GLU A 165 -19.27 -3.77 -6.86
N GLU A 166 -19.77 -2.92 -5.96
CA GLU A 166 -21.20 -2.82 -5.66
C GLU A 166 -22.00 -2.45 -6.90
N LYS A 167 -21.52 -1.48 -7.70
CA LYS A 167 -22.15 -1.08 -8.96
C LYS A 167 -22.15 -2.21 -9.98
N ALA A 168 -21.04 -2.94 -10.12
CA ALA A 168 -20.94 -4.08 -11.01
C ALA A 168 -21.92 -5.19 -10.62
N THR A 169 -22.06 -5.46 -9.32
CA THR A 169 -23.01 -6.45 -8.79
C THR A 169 -24.47 -6.04 -9.05
N GLN A 170 -24.80 -4.75 -8.86
CA GLN A 170 -26.12 -4.22 -9.20
C GLN A 170 -26.44 -4.33 -10.69
N LEU A 171 -25.46 -4.02 -11.56
CA LEU A 171 -25.61 -4.16 -13.01
C LEU A 171 -25.80 -5.63 -13.42
N ALA A 172 -25.03 -6.55 -12.84
CA ALA A 172 -25.17 -7.98 -13.08
C ALA A 172 -26.58 -8.48 -12.71
N GLY A 173 -27.08 -8.12 -11.52
CA GLY A 173 -28.45 -8.45 -11.11
C GLY A 173 -29.50 -7.88 -12.05
N ALA A 174 -29.34 -6.62 -12.51
CA ALA A 174 -30.25 -6.02 -13.47
C ALA A 174 -30.26 -6.75 -14.83
N VAL A 175 -29.10 -7.19 -15.32
CA VAL A 175 -29.00 -8.00 -16.55
C VAL A 175 -29.73 -9.33 -16.38
N GLU A 176 -29.54 -10.02 -15.26
CA GLU A 176 -30.22 -11.30 -14.96
C GLU A 176 -31.75 -11.14 -14.94
N GLU A 177 -32.26 -10.10 -14.28
CA GLU A 177 -33.70 -9.79 -14.25
C GLU A 177 -34.26 -9.53 -15.64
N ARG A 178 -33.54 -8.78 -16.49
CA ARG A 178 -33.95 -8.51 -17.87
C ARG A 178 -33.92 -9.77 -18.73
N CYS A 179 -32.92 -10.62 -18.57
CA CYS A 179 -32.86 -11.92 -19.23
C CYS A 179 -34.03 -12.83 -18.84
N ALA A 180 -34.42 -12.85 -17.55
CA ALA A 180 -35.60 -13.58 -17.10
C ALA A 180 -36.89 -13.02 -17.72
N CYS A 181 -37.00 -11.69 -17.82
CA CYS A 181 -38.13 -11.02 -18.48
C CYS A 181 -38.22 -11.40 -19.97
N ILE A 182 -37.10 -11.39 -20.68
CA ILE A 182 -36.99 -11.81 -22.09
C ILE A 182 -37.50 -13.24 -22.26
N ALA A 183 -37.02 -14.18 -21.45
CA ALA A 183 -37.43 -15.58 -21.52
C ALA A 183 -38.95 -15.77 -21.31
N ALA A 184 -39.53 -15.05 -20.35
CA ALA A 184 -40.97 -15.09 -20.09
C ALA A 184 -41.79 -14.52 -21.26
N MET A 185 -41.34 -13.41 -21.86
CA MET A 185 -41.98 -12.80 -23.02
C MET A 185 -41.90 -13.69 -24.26
N GLU A 186 -40.74 -14.31 -24.52
CA GLU A 186 -40.57 -15.28 -25.60
C GLU A 186 -41.51 -16.48 -25.45
N GLN A 187 -41.65 -17.03 -24.24
CA GLN A 187 -42.58 -18.12 -23.98
C GLN A 187 -44.03 -17.71 -24.23
N ARG A 188 -44.41 -16.48 -23.85
CA ARG A 188 -45.75 -15.93 -24.13
C ARG A 188 -45.99 -15.83 -25.64
N VAL A 189 -45.04 -15.25 -26.39
CA VAL A 189 -45.11 -15.14 -27.85
C VAL A 189 -45.28 -16.50 -28.49
N ARG A 190 -44.48 -17.48 -28.09
CA ARG A 190 -44.58 -18.86 -28.60
C ARG A 190 -45.97 -19.46 -28.41
N ARG A 191 -46.55 -19.34 -27.21
CA ARG A 191 -47.93 -19.82 -26.93
C ARG A 191 -48.98 -19.13 -27.80
N MET A 192 -48.85 -17.82 -28.04
CA MET A 192 -49.76 -17.11 -28.94
C MET A 192 -49.58 -17.57 -30.39
N GLU A 193 -48.35 -17.84 -30.84
CA GLU A 193 -48.12 -18.37 -32.19
C GLU A 193 -48.71 -19.76 -32.39
N GLU A 194 -48.61 -20.62 -31.38
CA GLU A 194 -49.27 -21.93 -31.34
C GLU A 194 -50.79 -21.80 -31.38
N GLU A 195 -51.39 -20.94 -30.55
CA GLU A 195 -52.83 -20.68 -30.55
C GLU A 195 -53.30 -20.18 -31.93
N LYS A 196 -52.59 -19.21 -32.52
CA LYS A 196 -52.88 -18.71 -33.87
C LYS A 196 -52.87 -19.84 -34.89
N LYS A 197 -51.90 -20.76 -34.82
CA LYS A 197 -51.81 -21.91 -35.71
C LYS A 197 -53.04 -22.80 -35.58
N THR A 198 -53.47 -23.12 -34.35
CA THR A 198 -54.68 -23.94 -34.13
C THR A 198 -55.95 -23.27 -34.65
N LEU A 199 -56.08 -21.94 -34.48
CA LEU A 199 -57.23 -21.18 -35.01
C LEU A 199 -57.25 -21.17 -36.54
N MET A 200 -56.07 -21.03 -37.18
CA MET A 200 -55.94 -21.12 -38.63
C MET A 200 -56.35 -22.50 -39.15
N GLU A 201 -55.92 -23.58 -38.49
CA GLU A 201 -56.31 -24.95 -38.86
C GLU A 201 -57.83 -25.15 -38.74
N LYS A 202 -58.45 -24.71 -37.64
CA LYS A 202 -59.92 -24.73 -37.46
C LYS A 202 -60.65 -23.92 -38.53
N LYS A 203 -60.15 -22.72 -38.85
CA LYS A 203 -60.73 -21.90 -39.93
C LYS A 203 -60.71 -22.65 -41.25
N THR A 204 -59.58 -23.28 -41.61
CA THR A 204 -59.48 -24.04 -42.86
C THR A 204 -60.38 -25.28 -42.90
N SER A 205 -60.65 -25.93 -41.76
CA SER A 205 -61.59 -27.06 -41.71
C SER A 205 -63.04 -26.61 -41.91
N TYR A 206 -63.45 -25.47 -41.33
CA TYR A 206 -64.76 -24.88 -41.56
C TYR A 206 -64.93 -24.36 -42.99
N GLU A 207 -63.91 -23.76 -43.59
CA GLU A 207 -63.94 -23.35 -44.99
C GLU A 207 -64.13 -24.56 -45.93
N LYS A 208 -63.47 -25.69 -45.65
CA LYS A 208 -63.69 -26.96 -46.38
C LYS A 208 -65.09 -27.54 -46.16
N MET A 209 -65.58 -27.53 -44.92
CA MET A 209 -66.93 -27.99 -44.57
C MET A 209 -67.99 -27.17 -45.31
N LEU A 210 -67.87 -25.85 -45.30
CA LEU A 210 -68.78 -24.94 -45.99
C LEU A 210 -68.82 -25.22 -47.49
N LEU A 211 -67.66 -25.41 -48.14
CA LEU A 211 -67.58 -25.78 -49.56
C LEU A 211 -68.29 -27.11 -49.86
N GLN A 212 -68.16 -28.10 -48.97
CA GLN A 212 -68.82 -29.40 -49.11
C GLN A 212 -70.35 -29.31 -48.91
N MET A 213 -70.82 -28.48 -47.98
CA MET A 213 -72.25 -28.26 -47.76
C MET A 213 -72.89 -27.52 -48.95
N MET A 214 -72.18 -26.53 -49.50
CA MET A 214 -72.62 -25.79 -50.68
C MET A 214 -72.72 -26.70 -51.92
N SER A 215 -71.80 -27.65 -52.11
CA SER A 215 -71.87 -28.60 -53.24
C SER A 215 -72.98 -29.64 -53.10
N ARG A 216 -73.43 -29.90 -51.87
CA ARG A 216 -74.54 -30.82 -51.55
C ARG A 216 -75.93 -30.16 -51.51
N ASN A 217 -76.03 -28.85 -51.75
CA ASN A 217 -77.26 -28.06 -51.59
C ASN A 217 -77.91 -28.24 -50.20
N GLU A 218 -77.10 -28.22 -49.14
CA GLU A 218 -77.62 -28.29 -47.76
C GLU A 218 -78.38 -27.03 -47.32
N ASP A 219 -79.08 -27.12 -46.18
CA ASP A 219 -79.88 -26.04 -45.60
C ASP A 219 -79.10 -24.72 -45.49
N SER A 220 -79.64 -23.66 -46.11
CA SER A 220 -79.04 -22.32 -46.11
C SER A 220 -78.72 -21.80 -44.70
N LYS A 221 -79.56 -22.11 -43.70
CA LYS A 221 -79.34 -21.73 -42.29
C LYS A 221 -78.07 -22.35 -41.70
N ARG A 222 -77.76 -23.61 -42.04
CA ARG A 222 -76.54 -24.28 -41.55
C ARG A 222 -75.29 -23.72 -42.21
N CYS A 223 -75.35 -23.44 -43.52
CA CYS A 223 -74.27 -22.74 -44.22
C CYS A 223 -73.98 -21.35 -43.64
N LEU A 224 -75.03 -20.59 -43.30
CA LEU A 224 -74.89 -19.28 -42.65
C LEU A 224 -74.22 -19.38 -41.27
N ALA A 225 -74.55 -20.39 -40.47
CA ALA A 225 -73.90 -20.63 -39.18
C ALA A 225 -72.39 -20.88 -39.34
N VAL A 226 -71.99 -21.76 -40.27
CA VAL A 226 -70.56 -22.02 -40.55
C VAL A 226 -69.85 -20.77 -41.08
N GLN A 227 -70.51 -19.94 -41.89
CA GLN A 227 -69.96 -18.65 -42.33
C GLN A 227 -69.73 -17.68 -41.16
N GLN A 228 -70.65 -17.63 -40.19
CA GLN A 228 -70.49 -16.83 -38.97
C GLN A 228 -69.32 -17.33 -38.11
N ASP A 229 -69.15 -18.64 -37.98
CA ASP A 229 -68.00 -19.23 -37.27
C ASP A 229 -66.67 -18.88 -37.95
N ILE A 230 -66.62 -18.92 -39.29
CA ILE A 230 -65.44 -18.51 -40.06
C ILE A 230 -65.13 -17.02 -39.87
N ALA A 231 -66.14 -16.15 -39.85
CA ALA A 231 -65.96 -14.72 -39.59
C ALA A 231 -65.40 -14.47 -38.18
N THR A 232 -65.95 -15.14 -37.18
CA THR A 232 -65.48 -15.07 -35.79
C THR A 232 -64.03 -15.54 -35.67
N LEU A 233 -63.66 -16.66 -36.30
CA LEU A 233 -62.27 -17.15 -36.32
C LEU A 233 -61.33 -16.15 -37.00
N ARG A 234 -61.74 -15.50 -38.10
CA ARG A 234 -60.94 -14.47 -38.78
C ARG A 234 -60.67 -13.29 -37.86
N GLU A 235 -61.67 -12.84 -37.11
CA GLU A 235 -61.51 -11.76 -36.12
C GLU A 235 -60.55 -12.14 -34.99
N GLN A 236 -60.71 -13.35 -34.43
CA GLN A 236 -59.81 -13.87 -33.39
C GLN A 236 -58.36 -13.96 -33.87
N ILE A 237 -58.13 -14.52 -35.07
CA ILE A 237 -56.80 -14.58 -35.69
C ILE A 237 -56.21 -13.18 -35.89
N GLY A 238 -57.01 -12.22 -36.37
CA GLY A 238 -56.58 -10.84 -36.58
C GLY A 238 -56.24 -10.13 -35.27
N HIS A 239 -57.02 -10.34 -34.21
CA HIS A 239 -56.72 -9.82 -32.87
C HIS A 239 -55.40 -10.40 -32.33
N LEU A 240 -55.24 -11.72 -32.42
CA LEU A 240 -54.05 -12.40 -31.92
C LEU A 240 -52.78 -12.01 -32.69
N GLN A 241 -52.87 -11.80 -34.00
CA GLN A 241 -51.79 -11.25 -34.82
C GLN A 241 -51.33 -9.87 -34.34
N ARG A 242 -52.27 -8.97 -34.00
CA ARG A 242 -51.92 -7.65 -33.46
C ARG A 242 -51.24 -7.75 -32.09
N LEU A 243 -51.75 -8.62 -31.22
CA LEU A 243 -51.13 -8.88 -29.90
C LEU A 243 -49.70 -9.42 -30.03
N ILE A 244 -49.47 -10.40 -30.90
CA ILE A 244 -48.13 -10.94 -31.19
C ILE A 244 -47.21 -9.81 -31.68
N GLY A 245 -47.70 -8.95 -32.58
CA GLY A 245 -46.93 -7.80 -33.08
C GLY A 245 -46.50 -6.84 -31.97
N ALA A 246 -47.43 -6.48 -31.07
CA ALA A 246 -47.14 -5.61 -29.93
C ALA A 246 -46.15 -6.27 -28.94
N GLN A 247 -46.31 -7.57 -28.68
CA GLN A 247 -45.43 -8.32 -27.77
C GLN A 247 -44.02 -8.45 -28.34
N HIS A 248 -43.86 -8.69 -29.66
CA HIS A 248 -42.56 -8.66 -30.33
C HIS A 248 -41.88 -7.28 -30.26
N GLN A 249 -42.64 -6.19 -30.40
CA GLN A 249 -42.07 -4.84 -30.26
C GLN A 249 -41.61 -4.56 -28.83
N SER A 250 -42.33 -5.04 -27.83
CA SER A 250 -41.93 -4.92 -26.42
C SER A 250 -40.71 -5.78 -26.12
N LEU A 251 -40.67 -7.02 -26.63
CA LEU A 251 -39.54 -7.93 -26.47
C LEU A 251 -38.26 -7.32 -27.04
N ARG A 252 -38.31 -6.73 -28.25
CA ARG A 252 -37.16 -6.04 -28.84
C ARG A 252 -36.62 -4.89 -27.98
N ARG A 253 -37.51 -4.13 -27.33
CA ARG A 253 -37.10 -3.04 -26.42
C ARG A 253 -36.37 -3.58 -25.20
N VAL A 254 -36.89 -4.63 -24.56
CA VAL A 254 -36.24 -5.25 -23.38
C VAL A 254 -34.90 -5.89 -23.76
N ILE A 255 -34.79 -6.50 -24.95
CA ILE A 255 -33.51 -7.02 -25.47
C ILE A 255 -32.49 -5.89 -25.62
N GLN A 256 -32.89 -4.75 -26.20
CA GLN A 256 -32.00 -3.60 -26.36
C GLN A 256 -31.53 -3.07 -24.99
N GLU A 257 -32.44 -2.94 -24.01
CA GLU A 257 -32.08 -2.53 -22.64
C GLU A 257 -31.07 -3.50 -21.99
N ALA A 258 -31.22 -4.81 -22.22
CA ALA A 258 -30.28 -5.82 -21.71
C ALA A 258 -28.90 -5.74 -22.40
N GLU A 259 -28.87 -5.48 -23.72
CA GLU A 259 -27.64 -5.27 -24.48
C GLU A 259 -26.87 -4.03 -24.01
N GLU A 260 -27.56 -2.92 -23.77
CA GLU A 260 -26.97 -1.67 -23.26
C GLU A 260 -26.34 -1.87 -21.87
N LEU A 261 -27.03 -2.57 -20.95
CA LEU A 261 -26.50 -2.90 -19.63
C LEU A 261 -25.30 -3.85 -19.71
N ASN A 262 -25.31 -4.80 -20.64
CA ASN A 262 -24.21 -5.74 -20.84
C ASN A 262 -22.94 -5.03 -21.36
N GLU A 263 -23.08 -4.04 -22.25
CA GLU A 263 -21.94 -3.24 -22.69
C GLU A 263 -21.35 -2.38 -21.56
N GLU A 264 -22.19 -1.80 -20.69
CA GLU A 264 -21.71 -1.09 -19.50
C GLU A 264 -20.95 -2.04 -18.55
N LEU A 265 -21.46 -3.26 -18.34
CA LEU A 265 -20.78 -4.27 -17.53
C LEU A 265 -19.40 -4.62 -18.11
N LYS A 266 -19.30 -4.85 -19.42
CA LYS A 266 -18.01 -5.09 -20.10
C LYS A 266 -17.03 -3.92 -19.95
N ILE A 267 -17.51 -2.68 -19.92
CA ILE A 267 -16.67 -1.50 -19.67
C ILE A 267 -16.13 -1.53 -18.24
N GLN A 268 -16.96 -1.87 -17.25
CA GLN A 268 -16.52 -2.00 -15.85
C GLN A 268 -15.51 -3.15 -15.69
N ASP A 269 -15.73 -4.31 -16.32
CA ASP A 269 -14.81 -5.46 -16.24
C ASP A 269 -13.42 -5.12 -16.78
N LYS A 270 -13.33 -4.45 -17.94
CA LYS A 270 -12.05 -3.97 -18.49
C LYS A 270 -11.33 -3.02 -17.53
N LYS A 271 -12.08 -2.15 -16.86
CA LYS A 271 -11.51 -1.23 -15.88
C LYS A 271 -10.98 -1.96 -14.65
N ILE A 272 -11.66 -3.01 -14.20
CA ILE A 272 -11.19 -3.89 -13.11
C ILE A 272 -9.91 -4.61 -13.53
N GLU A 273 -9.85 -5.12 -14.76
CA GLU A 273 -8.66 -5.76 -15.34
C GLU A 273 -7.46 -4.79 -15.36
N ASP A 274 -7.63 -3.59 -15.92
CA ASP A 274 -6.60 -2.53 -15.95
C ASP A 274 -6.07 -2.17 -14.55
N LEU A 275 -6.95 -2.14 -13.55
CA LEU A 275 -6.57 -1.85 -12.17
C LEU A 275 -5.82 -3.03 -11.52
N THR A 276 -6.24 -4.25 -11.83
CA THR A 276 -5.60 -5.48 -11.34
C THR A 276 -4.18 -5.60 -11.89
N GLU A 277 -3.96 -5.28 -13.17
CA GLU A 277 -2.62 -5.22 -13.77
C GLU A 277 -1.72 -4.18 -13.07
N LYS A 278 -2.25 -3.00 -12.74
CA LYS A 278 -1.50 -1.98 -12.00
C LYS A 278 -1.13 -2.43 -10.59
N VAL A 279 -2.04 -3.08 -9.89
CA VAL A 279 -1.79 -3.62 -8.55
C VAL A 279 -0.69 -4.67 -8.59
N THR A 280 -0.78 -5.64 -9.50
CA THR A 280 0.23 -6.70 -9.66
C THR A 280 1.61 -6.14 -10.07
N ALA A 281 1.66 -5.13 -10.94
CA ALA A 281 2.90 -4.43 -11.29
C ALA A 281 3.53 -3.71 -10.07
N LEU A 282 2.72 -3.06 -9.24
CA LEU A 282 3.21 -2.41 -8.02
C LEU A 282 3.68 -3.43 -6.97
N GLU A 283 2.96 -4.54 -6.80
CA GLU A 283 3.33 -5.62 -5.88
C GLU A 283 4.67 -6.26 -6.26
N THR A 284 4.87 -6.54 -7.55
CA THR A 284 6.16 -7.07 -8.05
C THR A 284 7.30 -6.09 -7.79
N GLN A 285 7.09 -4.79 -8.04
CA GLN A 285 8.08 -3.75 -7.74
C GLN A 285 8.41 -3.68 -6.24
N VAL A 286 7.41 -3.71 -5.36
CA VAL A 286 7.61 -3.73 -3.89
C VAL A 286 8.38 -4.98 -3.46
N SER A 287 8.06 -6.14 -4.03
CA SER A 287 8.75 -7.39 -3.72
C SER A 287 10.23 -7.36 -4.15
N PHE A 288 10.53 -6.72 -5.29
CA PHE A 288 11.89 -6.53 -5.79
C PHE A 288 12.70 -5.61 -4.88
N PHE A 289 12.13 -4.47 -4.48
CA PHE A 289 12.79 -3.57 -3.52
C PHE A 289 13.03 -4.22 -2.16
N LYS A 290 12.10 -5.05 -1.67
CA LYS A 290 12.30 -5.80 -0.41
C LYS A 290 13.47 -6.79 -0.49
N LYS A 291 13.63 -7.52 -1.60
CA LYS A 291 14.72 -8.49 -1.79
C LYS A 291 16.10 -7.85 -1.92
N ASN A 292 16.19 -6.64 -2.46
CA ASN A 292 17.47 -5.95 -2.67
C ASN A 292 17.95 -5.17 -1.43
N ASN A 293 17.13 -5.07 -0.37
CA ASN A 293 17.42 -4.32 0.85
C ASN A 293 17.57 -5.21 2.10
N THR A 294 17.60 -6.53 1.89
CA THR A 294 17.94 -7.58 2.86
C THR A 294 19.25 -8.24 2.47
#